data_AF-A0A0F4J6Y9-F1
#
_entry.id   AF-A0A0F4J6Y9-F1
#
_cell.length_a   1.000
_cell.length_b   1.000
_cell.length_c   1.000
_cell.angle_alpha   90.00
_cell.angle_beta   90.00
_cell.angle_gamma   90.00
#
_symmetry.space_group_name_H-M   'P 1'
#
loop_
_entity.id
_entity.type
_entity.pdbx_description
1 polymer ?
#
loop_
_entity_poly.entity_id
_entity_poly.type
_entity_poly.pdbx_seq_one_letter_code
_entity_poly.pdbx_strand_id
1 'polypeptide(L)'
;MTTAHPPVDSPFPERAPARATPDRAADAAARRTAGGRPRWERPAYAGLLLATAVLLLWNLGSSGYANSFYSAAVQAGSESWKAFFFGSSDAGNSITVDKPPAALWPMMLSVRAFGLGSWQILVPQALMGVATTAVLYAAVRRQFGPAAALLSGAAFALTPVAALMFRFNNPDALLTLLLTVTVYCVLRALDGARTGWLVGAGVAIGLGFLTKTLQAFVILPPLALLYAVCAPTRLRRRLGQLLLAGAAMVVSGGWWVAVVELWPASSRPYIGGSQHNSFLELTFGYNGLGRLNGNETGSVGGGRTRGAAGAFGAYGLPEGGPGPRAGGWGETGVGRLFSGTVGGQISWLLPAALVLLVAGLVVTWRAGRAADSLQSMARAAFLAWGGCLLITAVVFSWMQGIFHEYYTVALAPFVAALVGMGVAVLWEERGSRAAVLTLSGTLALTAVWSYVLLGRSSGYLPWLRWAVLVAGLLAAAGLPFAGRLGRRVLLGVAALGLGAALAGPFAYCLTTIGAGHTGSIVTAGPAVAGGRGGPMGFGPGGERFRDGLPGLPGLPGGPGGGPGGGTPQGQGGQGGMPQGFPQGAGPGSPGQAGGAGAAAGRSGTGGGGRAG
;
A
#
# COMPACT_ATOMS: atom_id res chain seq x y z
N MET A 1 73.14 -69.64 3.32
CA MET A 1 72.17 -69.51 4.42
C MET A 1 71.10 -68.53 3.96
N THR A 2 69.98 -69.03 3.42
CA THR A 2 68.70 -69.32 4.14
C THR A 2 67.90 -68.02 4.39
N THR A 3 66.94 -67.65 3.53
CA THR A 3 65.50 -68.07 3.52
C THR A 3 64.71 -67.55 4.73
N ALA A 4 63.52 -66.94 4.63
CA ALA A 4 62.62 -66.56 3.52
C ALA A 4 61.70 -65.38 4.02
N HIS A 5 60.65 -64.84 3.39
CA HIS A 5 59.74 -65.22 2.28
C HIS A 5 59.24 -63.98 1.48
N PRO A 6 58.83 -64.14 0.21
CA PRO A 6 57.96 -63.21 -0.54
C PRO A 6 56.49 -63.73 -0.58
N PRO A 7 55.57 -63.12 -1.35
CA PRO A 7 54.91 -61.85 -1.10
C PRO A 7 53.38 -62.03 -0.91
N VAL A 8 52.61 -60.94 -0.81
CA VAL A 8 51.16 -60.95 -1.06
C VAL A 8 50.81 -59.81 -2.02
N ASP A 9 50.31 -60.15 -3.21
CA ASP A 9 49.96 -59.17 -4.23
C ASP A 9 48.65 -58.44 -3.90
N SER A 10 48.64 -57.11 -4.10
CA SER A 10 47.42 -56.32 -4.06
C SER A 10 46.70 -56.38 -5.41
N PRO A 11 45.45 -56.85 -5.50
CA PRO A 11 44.74 -57.02 -6.77
C PRO A 11 44.17 -55.71 -7.36
N PHE A 12 44.58 -54.55 -6.84
CA PHE A 12 44.05 -53.25 -7.25
C PHE A 12 45.13 -52.42 -7.98
N PRO A 13 44.93 -52.07 -9.28
CA PRO A 13 45.87 -51.23 -9.99
C PRO A 13 45.88 -49.81 -9.39
N GLU A 14 47.08 -49.35 -9.05
CA GLU A 14 47.29 -48.04 -8.42
C GLU A 14 46.83 -46.92 -9.36
N ARG A 15 45.88 -46.10 -8.90
CA ARG A 15 45.33 -45.01 -9.72
C ARG A 15 46.36 -43.90 -9.87
N ALA A 16 46.95 -43.81 -11.06
CA ALA A 16 47.73 -42.65 -11.49
C ALA A 16 46.99 -41.34 -11.17
N PRO A 17 47.70 -40.27 -10.74
CA PRO A 17 47.08 -39.04 -10.29
C PRO A 17 46.22 -38.42 -11.39
N ALA A 18 44.92 -38.32 -11.13
CA ALA A 18 43.95 -37.91 -12.14
C ALA A 18 44.24 -36.48 -12.61
N ARG A 19 44.69 -36.34 -13.87
CA ARG A 19 44.77 -35.04 -14.55
C ARG A 19 43.42 -34.34 -14.42
N ALA A 20 43.42 -33.14 -13.83
CA ALA A 20 42.20 -32.36 -13.66
C ALA A 20 41.53 -32.14 -15.03
N THR A 21 40.28 -32.59 -15.18
CA THR A 21 39.57 -32.46 -16.45
C THR A 21 39.41 -30.98 -16.81
N PRO A 22 39.56 -30.60 -18.10
CA PRO A 22 39.44 -29.21 -18.55
C PRO A 22 38.14 -28.54 -18.07
N ASP A 23 37.03 -29.30 -18.02
CA ASP A 23 35.75 -28.86 -17.47
C ASP A 23 35.87 -28.24 -16.08
N ARG A 24 36.60 -28.84 -15.13
CA ARG A 24 36.68 -28.27 -13.77
C ARG A 24 37.44 -26.95 -13.73
N ALA A 25 38.40 -26.75 -14.63
CA ALA A 25 39.10 -25.47 -14.76
C ALA A 25 38.22 -24.42 -15.48
N ALA A 26 37.53 -24.82 -16.54
CA ALA A 26 36.59 -23.97 -17.29
C ALA A 26 35.38 -23.55 -16.44
N ASP A 27 34.81 -24.47 -15.67
CA ASP A 27 33.69 -24.26 -14.74
C ASP A 27 34.13 -23.39 -13.54
N ALA A 28 35.34 -23.60 -13.01
CA ALA A 28 35.93 -22.69 -12.02
C ALA A 28 36.28 -21.30 -12.61
N ALA A 29 36.49 -21.17 -13.92
CA ALA A 29 36.68 -19.89 -14.60
C ALA A 29 35.32 -19.20 -14.86
N ALA A 30 34.31 -19.94 -15.32
CA ALA A 30 32.94 -19.47 -15.51
C ALA A 30 32.30 -18.99 -14.18
N ARG A 31 32.55 -19.70 -13.08
CA ARG A 31 32.14 -19.27 -11.73
C ARG A 31 32.89 -18.01 -11.27
N ARG A 32 34.11 -17.76 -11.75
CA ARG A 32 34.88 -16.53 -11.49
C ARG A 32 34.40 -15.35 -12.34
N THR A 33 34.06 -15.55 -13.62
CA THR A 33 33.48 -14.49 -14.47
C THR A 33 32.04 -14.15 -14.08
N ALA A 34 31.24 -15.12 -13.63
CA ALA A 34 29.90 -14.90 -13.08
C ALA A 34 29.88 -14.26 -11.68
N GLY A 35 31.00 -14.27 -10.95
CA GLY A 35 31.08 -13.79 -9.56
C GLY A 35 31.29 -12.27 -9.40
N GLY A 36 31.77 -11.59 -10.44
CA GLY A 36 32.12 -10.17 -10.37
C GLY A 36 30.91 -9.25 -10.42
N ARG A 37 30.53 -8.65 -9.29
CA ARG A 37 29.59 -7.51 -9.29
C ARG A 37 30.17 -6.36 -10.14
N PRO A 38 29.46 -5.82 -11.14
CA PRO A 38 29.93 -4.67 -11.89
C PRO A 38 30.26 -3.51 -10.96
N ARG A 39 31.35 -2.76 -11.24
CA ARG A 39 31.78 -1.63 -10.39
C ARG A 39 30.68 -0.56 -10.22
N TRP A 40 29.78 -0.44 -11.20
CA TRP A 40 28.61 0.45 -11.13
C TRP A 40 27.44 -0.08 -10.29
N GLU A 41 27.37 -1.38 -9.97
CA GLU A 41 26.21 -1.99 -9.26
C GLU A 41 25.94 -1.30 -7.92
N ARG A 42 27.00 -1.13 -7.11
CA ARG A 42 26.91 -0.51 -5.78
C ARG A 42 26.53 0.97 -5.82
N PRO A 43 27.21 1.87 -6.56
CA PRO A 43 26.84 3.27 -6.61
C PRO A 43 25.48 3.51 -7.29
N ALA A 44 25.10 2.72 -8.30
CA ALA A 44 23.78 2.86 -8.91
C ALA A 44 22.64 2.39 -7.97
N TYR A 45 22.86 1.33 -7.18
CA TYR A 45 21.92 0.91 -6.13
C TYR A 45 21.81 1.96 -5.01
N ALA A 46 22.94 2.52 -4.56
CA ALA A 46 22.94 3.61 -3.59
C ALA A 46 22.23 4.86 -4.14
N GLY A 47 22.46 5.22 -5.40
CA GLY A 47 21.77 6.32 -6.08
C GLY A 47 20.26 6.10 -6.22
N LEU A 48 19.81 4.87 -6.51
CA LEU A 48 18.39 4.51 -6.50
C LEU A 48 17.75 4.69 -5.11
N LEU A 49 18.40 4.19 -4.05
CA LEU A 49 17.87 4.35 -2.69
C LEU A 49 17.88 5.82 -2.24
N LEU A 50 18.93 6.57 -2.58
CA LEU A 50 19.02 8.00 -2.29
C LEU A 50 17.95 8.81 -3.04
N ALA A 51 17.73 8.54 -4.34
CA ALA A 51 16.68 9.18 -5.12
C ALA A 51 15.28 8.85 -4.57
N THR A 52 15.05 7.61 -4.15
CA THR A 52 13.81 7.20 -3.47
C THR A 52 13.64 7.95 -2.14
N ALA A 53 14.70 8.02 -1.32
CA ALA A 53 14.67 8.71 -0.03
C ALA A 53 14.41 10.21 -0.19
N VAL A 54 15.06 10.87 -1.16
CA VAL A 54 14.79 12.28 -1.50
C VAL A 54 13.33 12.45 -1.92
N LEU A 55 12.81 11.64 -2.86
CA LEU A 55 11.42 11.74 -3.33
C LEU A 55 10.39 11.57 -2.17
N LEU A 56 10.63 10.64 -1.25
CA LEU A 56 9.73 10.36 -0.14
C LEU A 56 9.89 11.30 1.07
N LEU A 57 11.04 11.96 1.24
CA LEU A 57 11.27 12.93 2.33
C LEU A 57 11.12 14.41 1.91
N TRP A 58 11.12 14.70 0.60
CA TRP A 58 11.02 16.07 0.08
C TRP A 58 9.72 16.76 0.51
N ASN A 59 9.79 17.93 1.16
CA ASN A 59 8.58 18.69 1.54
C ASN A 59 7.58 17.87 2.40
N LEU A 60 8.04 16.86 3.16
CA LEU A 60 7.16 15.90 3.85
C LEU A 60 6.21 16.56 4.85
N GLY A 61 6.66 17.62 5.53
CA GLY A 61 5.87 18.38 6.50
C GLY A 61 4.65 19.11 5.93
N SER A 62 4.55 19.28 4.60
CA SER A 62 3.39 19.93 3.96
C SER A 62 2.07 19.20 4.17
N SER A 63 2.10 17.89 4.42
CA SER A 63 0.91 17.10 4.75
C SER A 63 0.41 17.29 6.19
N GLY A 64 1.15 17.99 7.06
CA GLY A 64 0.75 18.20 8.46
C GLY A 64 0.47 16.88 9.19
N TYR A 65 -0.75 16.73 9.72
CA TYR A 65 -1.20 15.48 10.36
C TYR A 65 -1.74 14.41 9.40
N ALA A 66 -1.63 14.61 8.08
CA ALA A 66 -2.06 13.67 7.04
C ALA A 66 -3.51 13.18 7.26
N ASN A 67 -3.72 11.88 7.54
CA ASN A 67 -4.98 11.38 8.04
C ASN A 67 -5.05 11.58 9.57
N SER A 68 -5.84 12.56 10.01
CA SER A 68 -6.00 12.92 11.43
C SER A 68 -6.47 11.74 12.31
N PHE A 69 -7.26 10.81 11.76
CA PHE A 69 -7.75 9.62 12.46
C PHE A 69 -6.61 8.73 12.98
N TYR A 70 -5.62 8.44 12.14
CA TYR A 70 -4.44 7.67 12.56
C TYR A 70 -3.45 8.52 13.35
N SER A 71 -3.34 9.83 13.08
CA SER A 71 -2.47 10.74 13.86
C SER A 71 -2.91 10.90 15.31
N ALA A 72 -4.22 10.96 15.59
CA ALA A 72 -4.75 10.95 16.95
C ALA A 72 -4.33 9.68 17.71
N ALA A 73 -4.45 8.51 17.07
CA ALA A 73 -4.01 7.26 17.66
C ALA A 73 -2.48 7.16 17.85
N VAL A 74 -1.71 7.78 16.97
CA VAL A 74 -0.25 7.90 17.14
C VAL A 74 0.11 8.76 18.34
N GLN A 75 -0.55 9.90 18.55
CA GLN A 75 -0.38 10.72 19.74
C GLN A 75 -0.77 9.92 21.00
N ALA A 76 -1.97 9.34 21.03
CA ALA A 76 -2.46 8.53 22.13
C ALA A 76 -1.50 7.41 22.54
N GLY A 77 -0.96 6.67 21.57
CA GLY A 77 0.04 5.62 21.82
C GLY A 77 1.41 6.15 22.25
N SER A 78 1.77 7.38 21.88
CA SER A 78 2.99 8.04 22.35
C SER A 78 2.90 8.51 23.82
N GLU A 79 1.69 8.76 24.31
CA GLU A 79 1.42 9.13 25.70
C GLU A 79 1.19 7.86 26.56
N SER A 80 0.31 6.96 26.14
CA SER A 80 -0.10 5.78 26.91
C SER A 80 0.37 4.45 26.30
N TRP A 81 1.05 3.60 27.08
CA TRP A 81 1.42 2.24 26.66
C TRP A 81 0.22 1.32 26.43
N LYS A 82 -0.94 1.62 27.04
CA LYS A 82 -2.17 0.86 26.81
C LYS A 82 -2.77 1.23 25.45
N ALA A 83 -2.86 2.53 25.15
CA ALA A 83 -3.29 3.02 23.84
C ALA A 83 -2.34 2.57 22.72
N PHE A 84 -1.03 2.49 23.00
CA PHE A 84 -0.02 1.91 22.11
C PHE A 84 -0.31 0.44 21.79
N PHE A 85 -0.65 -0.36 22.81
CA PHE A 85 -0.95 -1.77 22.63
C PHE A 85 -2.20 -1.99 21.78
N PHE A 86 -3.29 -1.25 22.02
CA PHE A 86 -4.56 -1.46 21.34
C PHE A 86 -4.73 -0.69 20.02
N GLY A 87 -3.96 0.38 19.79
CA GLY A 87 -4.25 1.33 18.72
C GLY A 87 -5.42 2.27 19.05
N SER A 88 -5.52 2.72 20.30
CA SER A 88 -6.58 3.65 20.73
C SER A 88 -6.40 5.04 20.13
N SER A 89 -7.52 5.70 19.79
CA SER A 89 -7.54 7.06 19.26
C SER A 89 -7.29 8.15 20.32
N ASP A 90 -7.38 7.79 21.60
CA ASP A 90 -7.21 8.67 22.76
C ASP A 90 -6.32 8.01 23.83
N ALA A 91 -5.58 8.81 24.60
CA ALA A 91 -4.66 8.32 25.64
C ALA A 91 -5.38 7.67 26.83
N GLY A 92 -6.66 8.05 27.06
CA GLY A 92 -7.57 7.42 28.02
C GLY A 92 -8.00 5.99 27.62
N ASN A 93 -7.67 5.56 26.40
CA ASN A 93 -7.91 4.21 25.88
C ASN A 93 -9.42 3.89 25.84
N SER A 94 -10.24 4.78 25.28
CA SER A 94 -11.70 4.59 25.16
C SER A 94 -12.09 3.73 23.95
N ILE A 95 -11.51 3.97 22.77
CA ILE A 95 -11.87 3.30 21.51
C ILE A 95 -10.63 3.10 20.61
N THR A 96 -10.60 2.05 19.80
CA THR A 96 -9.55 1.80 18.79
C THR A 96 -9.82 2.48 17.45
N VAL A 97 -8.78 2.66 16.63
CA VAL A 97 -8.97 2.83 15.19
C VAL A 97 -9.57 1.57 14.55
N ASP A 98 -10.02 1.66 13.29
CA ASP A 98 -10.64 0.56 12.57
C ASP A 98 -9.63 -0.49 12.02
N LYS A 99 -8.43 -0.60 12.62
CA LYS A 99 -7.33 -1.47 12.17
C LYS A 99 -6.53 -2.01 13.37
N PRO A 100 -5.89 -3.19 13.23
CA PRO A 100 -4.86 -3.61 14.17
C PRO A 100 -3.63 -2.66 14.11
N PRO A 101 -2.84 -2.55 15.21
CA PRO A 101 -1.99 -1.38 15.45
C PRO A 101 -0.56 -1.46 14.90
N ALA A 102 -0.14 -2.52 14.19
CA ALA A 102 1.27 -2.65 13.78
C ALA A 102 1.73 -1.52 12.82
N ALA A 103 0.81 -0.94 12.05
CA ALA A 103 1.05 0.27 11.26
C ALA A 103 1.40 1.50 12.11
N LEU A 104 0.84 1.58 13.32
CA LEU A 104 0.94 2.74 14.21
C LEU A 104 2.19 2.68 15.08
N TRP A 105 2.62 1.50 15.54
CA TRP A 105 3.75 1.36 16.47
C TRP A 105 5.02 2.12 16.04
N PRO A 106 5.49 2.08 14.77
CA PRO A 106 6.67 2.84 14.36
C PRO A 106 6.50 4.36 14.48
N MET A 107 5.28 4.86 14.21
CA MET A 107 4.94 6.28 14.35
C MET A 107 4.79 6.67 15.83
N MET A 108 4.14 5.83 16.65
CA MET A 108 3.99 6.04 18.10
C MET A 108 5.34 6.07 18.83
N LEU A 109 6.27 5.17 18.48
CA LEU A 109 7.63 5.16 19.02
C LEU A 109 8.41 6.40 18.58
N SER A 110 8.30 6.79 17.31
CA SER A 110 8.93 8.01 16.76
C SER A 110 8.41 9.27 17.48
N VAL A 111 7.10 9.41 17.66
CA VAL A 111 6.49 10.55 18.38
C VAL A 111 6.83 10.52 19.87
N ARG A 112 6.88 9.34 20.52
CA ARG A 112 7.33 9.23 21.93
C ARG A 112 8.80 9.61 22.11
N ALA A 113 9.65 9.38 21.11
CA ALA A 113 11.08 9.71 21.16
C ALA A 113 11.40 11.16 20.78
N PHE A 114 10.62 11.77 19.88
CA PHE A 114 10.95 13.04 19.23
C PHE A 114 9.83 14.11 19.27
N GLY A 115 8.78 13.89 20.05
CA GLY A 115 7.62 14.77 20.17
C GLY A 115 6.62 14.64 19.02
N LEU A 116 5.43 15.23 19.18
CA LEU A 116 4.39 15.23 18.16
C LEU A 116 4.74 16.20 17.02
N GLY A 117 4.79 15.68 15.79
CA GLY A 117 5.04 16.48 14.60
C GLY A 117 4.92 15.68 13.30
N SER A 118 4.72 16.39 12.19
CA SER A 118 4.48 15.78 10.88
C SER A 118 5.61 14.85 10.43
N TRP A 119 6.87 15.25 10.65
CA TRP A 119 8.04 14.42 10.31
C TRP A 119 8.09 13.14 11.18
N GLN A 120 7.84 13.25 12.48
CA GLN A 120 7.86 12.13 13.41
C GLN A 120 6.81 11.06 13.03
N ILE A 121 5.65 11.49 12.52
CA ILE A 121 4.59 10.61 12.01
C ILE A 121 4.96 10.01 10.64
N LEU A 122 5.47 10.82 9.70
CA LEU A 122 5.58 10.43 8.29
C LEU A 122 6.93 9.84 7.88
N VAL A 123 8.05 10.16 8.56
CA VAL A 123 9.38 9.59 8.26
C VAL A 123 9.39 8.05 8.36
N PRO A 124 8.76 7.41 9.37
CA PRO A 124 8.66 5.94 9.40
C PRO A 124 8.06 5.35 8.12
N GLN A 125 7.07 6.02 7.52
CA GLN A 125 6.41 5.56 6.30
C GLN A 125 7.33 5.76 5.07
N ALA A 126 8.03 6.90 4.99
CA ALA A 126 9.01 7.16 3.94
C ALA A 126 10.16 6.13 3.95
N LEU A 127 10.64 5.76 5.15
CA LEU A 127 11.66 4.72 5.33
C LEU A 127 11.15 3.33 4.92
N MET A 128 9.88 3.00 5.13
CA MET A 128 9.28 1.76 4.61
C MET A 128 9.24 1.74 3.07
N GLY A 129 9.10 2.90 2.42
CA GLY A 129 9.19 3.01 0.96
C GLY A 129 10.60 2.73 0.44
N VAL A 130 11.62 3.34 1.06
CA VAL A 130 13.04 3.05 0.76
C VAL A 130 13.37 1.57 1.01
N ALA A 131 12.88 1.00 2.11
CA ALA A 131 13.03 -0.44 2.40
C ALA A 131 12.32 -1.33 1.37
N THR A 132 11.15 -0.92 0.87
CA THR A 132 10.43 -1.65 -0.18
C THR A 132 11.22 -1.65 -1.48
N THR A 133 11.80 -0.51 -1.88
CA THR A 133 12.73 -0.42 -3.03
C THR A 133 13.94 -1.32 -2.85
N ALA A 134 14.52 -1.37 -1.64
CA ALA A 134 15.68 -2.23 -1.34
C ALA A 134 15.35 -3.73 -1.43
N VAL A 135 14.20 -4.16 -0.91
CA VAL A 135 13.74 -5.57 -0.98
C VAL A 135 13.37 -5.96 -2.41
N LEU A 136 12.66 -5.09 -3.13
CA LEU A 136 12.31 -5.29 -4.55
C LEU A 136 13.57 -5.43 -5.42
N TYR A 137 14.56 -4.54 -5.23
CA TYR A 137 15.86 -4.66 -5.87
C TYR A 137 16.53 -5.98 -5.53
N ALA A 138 16.61 -6.35 -4.24
CA ALA A 138 17.26 -7.58 -3.78
C ALA A 138 16.59 -8.87 -4.32
N ALA A 139 15.28 -8.83 -4.56
CA ALA A 139 14.54 -9.92 -5.21
C ALA A 139 14.95 -10.06 -6.67
N VAL A 140 14.73 -9.02 -7.49
CA VAL A 140 14.96 -9.05 -8.95
C VAL A 140 16.45 -9.26 -9.26
N ARG A 141 17.35 -8.64 -8.50
CA ARG A 141 18.81 -8.71 -8.68
C ARG A 141 19.40 -10.11 -8.45
N ARG A 142 18.65 -11.04 -7.83
CA ARG A 142 19.09 -12.44 -7.66
C ARG A 142 18.93 -13.27 -8.94
N GLN A 143 17.97 -12.92 -9.80
CA GLN A 143 17.52 -13.77 -10.91
C GLN A 143 17.70 -13.10 -12.29
N PHE A 144 17.54 -11.77 -12.36
CA PHE A 144 17.54 -10.98 -13.61
C PHE A 144 18.65 -9.91 -13.64
N GLY A 145 19.62 -10.03 -12.73
CA GLY A 145 20.77 -9.13 -12.65
C GLY A 145 20.44 -7.70 -12.17
N PRO A 146 21.48 -6.85 -12.03
CA PRO A 146 21.33 -5.53 -11.41
C PRO A 146 20.60 -4.51 -12.29
N ALA A 147 20.60 -4.65 -13.62
CA ALA A 147 19.89 -3.72 -14.51
C ALA A 147 18.36 -3.85 -14.40
N ALA A 148 17.84 -5.09 -14.42
CA ALA A 148 16.43 -5.37 -14.16
C ALA A 148 15.97 -4.82 -12.80
N ALA A 149 16.82 -4.98 -11.78
CA ALA A 149 16.53 -4.56 -10.43
C ALA A 149 16.53 -3.03 -10.25
N LEU A 150 17.41 -2.30 -10.95
CA LEU A 150 17.34 -0.83 -11.01
C LEU A 150 16.05 -0.38 -11.72
N LEU A 151 15.67 -1.03 -12.82
CA LEU A 151 14.44 -0.72 -13.54
C LEU A 151 13.19 -0.98 -12.69
N SER A 152 13.12 -2.10 -11.96
CA SER A 152 12.05 -2.35 -10.99
C SER A 152 12.04 -1.32 -9.86
N GLY A 153 13.19 -0.99 -9.28
CA GLY A 153 13.26 0.02 -8.23
C GLY A 153 12.79 1.40 -8.69
N ALA A 154 13.21 1.83 -9.88
CA ALA A 154 12.79 3.08 -10.48
C ALA A 154 11.29 3.10 -10.85
N ALA A 155 10.76 2.02 -11.46
CA ALA A 155 9.35 1.91 -11.78
C ALA A 155 8.45 1.95 -10.53
N PHE A 156 8.89 1.35 -9.43
CA PHE A 156 8.21 1.41 -8.14
C PHE A 156 8.28 2.82 -7.52
N ALA A 157 9.47 3.41 -7.40
CA ALA A 157 9.66 4.74 -6.81
C ALA A 157 8.97 5.86 -7.60
N LEU A 158 8.76 5.67 -8.91
CA LEU A 158 8.03 6.58 -9.80
C LEU A 158 6.56 6.19 -10.01
N THR A 159 6.01 5.23 -9.26
CA THR A 159 4.56 4.94 -9.28
C THR A 159 3.82 5.99 -8.43
N PRO A 160 2.88 6.79 -8.98
CA PRO A 160 2.29 7.92 -8.26
C PRO A 160 1.63 7.56 -6.93
N VAL A 161 0.88 6.45 -6.88
CA VAL A 161 0.24 6.01 -5.63
C VAL A 161 1.25 5.54 -4.57
N ALA A 162 2.42 5.04 -4.99
CA ALA A 162 3.52 4.73 -4.06
C ALA A 162 4.16 6.01 -3.54
N ALA A 163 4.45 6.98 -4.43
CA ALA A 163 4.93 8.29 -4.03
C ALA A 163 4.01 8.93 -2.97
N LEU A 164 2.69 8.87 -3.15
CA LEU A 164 1.73 9.34 -2.14
C LEU A 164 1.72 8.49 -0.86
N MET A 165 1.50 7.18 -0.95
CA MET A 165 1.20 6.36 0.24
C MET A 165 2.40 6.15 1.17
N PHE A 166 3.64 6.20 0.67
CA PHE A 166 4.83 6.22 1.53
C PHE A 166 5.13 7.62 2.11
N ARG A 167 4.29 8.63 1.83
CA ARG A 167 4.28 9.98 2.45
C ARG A 167 3.03 10.20 3.31
N PHE A 168 2.32 9.14 3.67
CA PHE A 168 1.01 9.20 4.32
C PHE A 168 0.91 8.17 5.44
N ASN A 169 0.20 8.51 6.52
CA ASN A 169 0.12 7.71 7.76
C ASN A 169 -0.96 6.61 7.74
N ASN A 170 -1.42 6.19 6.56
CA ASN A 170 -2.29 5.03 6.39
C ASN A 170 -1.49 3.71 6.52
N PRO A 171 -2.12 2.58 6.89
CA PRO A 171 -1.44 1.28 7.04
C PRO A 171 -0.82 0.70 5.76
N ASP A 172 -1.09 1.30 4.61
CA ASP A 172 -0.71 0.79 3.28
C ASP A 172 0.80 0.75 3.01
N ALA A 173 1.59 1.63 3.64
CA ALA A 173 3.05 1.63 3.50
C ALA A 173 3.71 0.40 4.15
N LEU A 174 3.43 0.12 5.43
CA LEU A 174 3.91 -1.08 6.11
C LEU A 174 3.39 -2.37 5.44
N LEU A 175 2.13 -2.37 4.99
CA LEU A 175 1.55 -3.49 4.26
C LEU A 175 2.35 -3.77 2.98
N THR A 176 2.59 -2.75 2.16
CA THR A 176 3.28 -2.90 0.87
C THR A 176 4.72 -3.41 1.05
N LEU A 177 5.41 -2.96 2.11
CA LEU A 177 6.70 -3.53 2.51
C LEU A 177 6.58 -5.02 2.86
N LEU A 178 5.63 -5.41 3.72
CA LEU A 178 5.47 -6.79 4.18
C LEU A 178 5.02 -7.75 3.07
N LEU A 179 4.16 -7.30 2.13
CA LEU A 179 3.82 -8.06 0.93
C LEU A 179 5.06 -8.30 0.05
N THR A 180 5.89 -7.27 -0.15
CA THR A 180 7.13 -7.36 -0.94
C THR A 180 8.17 -8.28 -0.28
N VAL A 181 8.31 -8.20 1.06
CA VAL A 181 9.13 -9.13 1.86
C VAL A 181 8.60 -10.56 1.78
N THR A 182 7.27 -10.76 1.76
CA THR A 182 6.67 -12.10 1.62
C THR A 182 7.07 -12.74 0.28
N VAL A 183 6.89 -12.02 -0.84
CA VAL A 183 7.25 -12.54 -2.16
C VAL A 183 8.76 -12.83 -2.24
N TYR A 184 9.60 -11.94 -1.71
CA TYR A 184 11.04 -12.19 -1.58
C TYR A 184 11.33 -13.48 -0.79
N CYS A 185 10.74 -13.64 0.39
CA CYS A 185 10.92 -14.80 1.25
C CYS A 185 10.44 -16.11 0.59
N VAL A 186 9.33 -16.12 -0.14
CA VAL A 186 8.89 -17.30 -0.92
C VAL A 186 9.89 -17.65 -2.02
N LEU A 187 10.41 -16.66 -2.77
CA LEU A 187 11.44 -16.89 -3.78
C LEU A 187 12.77 -17.40 -3.17
N ARG A 188 13.14 -16.91 -1.99
CA ARG A 188 14.30 -17.42 -1.20
C ARG A 188 14.05 -18.81 -0.59
N ALA A 189 12.80 -19.21 -0.40
CA ALA A 189 12.42 -20.55 0.05
C ALA A 189 12.40 -21.57 -1.10
N LEU A 190 11.99 -21.18 -2.30
CA LEU A 190 12.01 -22.01 -3.51
C LEU A 190 13.44 -22.39 -3.93
N ASP A 191 14.38 -21.46 -3.77
CA ASP A 191 15.84 -21.66 -3.87
C ASP A 191 16.33 -22.72 -2.86
N GLY A 192 16.22 -24.01 -3.19
CA GLY A 192 16.66 -25.14 -2.36
C GLY A 192 15.69 -25.59 -1.26
N ALA A 193 14.38 -25.30 -1.37
CA ALA A 193 13.35 -25.71 -0.40
C ALA A 193 13.68 -25.34 1.06
N ARG A 194 14.20 -24.12 1.28
CA ARG A 194 14.70 -23.62 2.57
C ARG A 194 13.55 -23.23 3.51
N THR A 195 13.25 -24.08 4.49
CA THR A 195 12.13 -23.89 5.44
C THR A 195 12.14 -22.51 6.13
N GLY A 196 13.30 -22.04 6.62
CA GLY A 196 13.39 -20.78 7.36
C GLY A 196 12.93 -19.54 6.57
N TRP A 197 13.11 -19.52 5.24
CA TRP A 197 12.60 -18.43 4.40
C TRP A 197 11.08 -18.51 4.22
N LEU A 198 10.50 -19.71 4.18
CA LEU A 198 9.03 -19.85 4.12
C LEU A 198 8.38 -19.51 5.47
N VAL A 199 9.03 -19.86 6.58
CA VAL A 199 8.65 -19.38 7.93
C VAL A 199 8.71 -17.86 7.99
N GLY A 200 9.77 -17.23 7.45
CA GLY A 200 9.87 -15.78 7.33
C GLY A 200 8.76 -15.14 6.48
N ALA A 201 8.30 -15.82 5.42
CA ALA A 201 7.14 -15.39 4.65
C ALA A 201 5.84 -15.47 5.47
N GLY A 202 5.65 -16.54 6.24
CA GLY A 202 4.53 -16.68 7.18
C GLY A 202 4.53 -15.57 8.23
N VAL A 203 5.67 -15.33 8.88
CA VAL A 203 5.84 -14.24 9.86
C VAL A 203 5.48 -12.89 9.26
N ALA A 204 5.98 -12.58 8.05
CA ALA A 204 5.70 -11.32 7.35
C ALA A 204 4.20 -11.13 7.03
N ILE A 205 3.48 -12.19 6.64
CA ILE A 205 2.04 -12.11 6.40
C ILE A 205 1.24 -11.97 7.71
N GLY A 206 1.64 -12.62 8.81
CA GLY A 206 0.97 -12.41 10.10
C GLY A 206 1.15 -10.98 10.65
N LEU A 207 2.33 -10.38 10.44
CA LEU A 207 2.53 -8.94 10.68
C LEU A 207 1.72 -8.07 9.71
N GLY A 208 1.56 -8.51 8.45
CA GLY A 208 0.70 -7.86 7.46
C GLY A 208 -0.78 -7.89 7.87
N PHE A 209 -1.22 -8.99 8.48
CA PHE A 209 -2.55 -9.09 9.09
C PHE A 209 -2.70 -8.10 10.26
N LEU A 210 -1.69 -7.97 11.14
CA LEU A 210 -1.67 -6.92 12.17
C LEU A 210 -1.46 -5.49 11.63
N THR A 211 -1.33 -5.33 10.31
CA THR A 211 -1.26 -4.04 9.62
C THR A 211 -2.57 -3.69 8.92
N LYS A 212 -3.20 -4.63 8.17
CA LYS A 212 -4.43 -4.38 7.41
C LYS A 212 -5.37 -5.60 7.28
N THR A 213 -5.36 -6.51 8.25
CA THR A 213 -6.24 -7.69 8.34
C THR A 213 -6.21 -8.58 7.07
N LEU A 214 -7.39 -9.01 6.57
CA LEU A 214 -7.51 -9.97 5.46
C LEU A 214 -6.94 -9.43 4.13
N GLN A 215 -6.73 -8.12 3.97
CA GLN A 215 -6.04 -7.56 2.81
C GLN A 215 -4.62 -8.12 2.64
N ALA A 216 -3.93 -8.50 3.73
CA ALA A 216 -2.63 -9.16 3.64
C ALA A 216 -2.72 -10.58 3.07
N PHE A 217 -3.84 -11.27 3.24
CA PHE A 217 -4.03 -12.66 2.82
C PHE A 217 -4.35 -12.80 1.33
N VAL A 218 -4.66 -11.71 0.63
CA VAL A 218 -5.01 -11.71 -0.81
C VAL A 218 -3.92 -12.38 -1.68
N ILE A 219 -2.64 -12.27 -1.30
CA ILE A 219 -1.53 -12.88 -2.05
C ILE A 219 -1.19 -14.33 -1.64
N LEU A 220 -1.84 -14.89 -0.61
CA LEU A 220 -1.54 -16.25 -0.15
C LEU A 220 -1.87 -17.35 -1.20
N PRO A 221 -3.03 -17.36 -1.89
CA PRO A 221 -3.36 -18.43 -2.82
C PRO A 221 -2.31 -18.69 -3.92
N PRO A 222 -1.84 -17.69 -4.70
CA PRO A 222 -0.82 -17.94 -5.73
C PRO A 222 0.53 -18.35 -5.14
N LEU A 223 0.95 -17.81 -3.99
CA LEU A 223 2.24 -18.12 -3.38
C LEU A 223 2.27 -19.51 -2.74
N ALA A 224 1.19 -19.91 -2.06
CA ALA A 224 1.04 -21.25 -1.49
C ALA A 224 0.98 -22.31 -2.58
N LEU A 225 0.22 -22.08 -3.66
CA LEU A 225 0.16 -22.96 -4.82
C LEU A 225 1.53 -23.08 -5.51
N LEU A 226 2.21 -21.96 -5.74
CA LEU A 226 3.55 -21.95 -6.33
C LEU A 226 4.55 -22.77 -5.49
N TYR A 227 4.53 -22.66 -4.16
CA TYR A 227 5.41 -23.47 -3.32
C TYR A 227 5.02 -24.95 -3.33
N ALA A 228 3.72 -25.26 -3.25
CA ALA A 228 3.20 -26.63 -3.31
C ALA A 228 3.58 -27.34 -4.62
N VAL A 229 3.61 -26.64 -5.75
CA VAL A 229 3.92 -27.19 -7.09
C VAL A 229 5.41 -27.15 -7.41
N CYS A 230 6.13 -26.06 -7.11
CA CYS A 230 7.48 -25.82 -7.62
C CYS A 230 8.63 -25.97 -6.60
N ALA A 231 8.39 -26.16 -5.30
CA ALA A 231 9.49 -26.32 -4.34
C ALA A 231 10.30 -27.61 -4.60
N PRO A 232 11.66 -27.55 -4.64
CA PRO A 232 12.52 -28.69 -5.02
C PRO A 232 12.68 -29.69 -3.86
N THR A 233 11.58 -30.30 -3.42
CA THR A 233 11.54 -31.34 -2.38
C THR A 233 10.29 -32.22 -2.50
N ARG A 234 10.21 -33.30 -1.72
CA ARG A 234 9.10 -34.29 -1.72
C ARG A 234 7.79 -33.64 -1.23
N LEU A 235 6.64 -33.99 -1.83
CA LEU A 235 5.33 -33.39 -1.55
C LEU A 235 4.99 -33.32 -0.04
N ARG A 236 5.17 -34.41 0.72
CA ARG A 236 4.96 -34.42 2.18
C ARG A 236 5.75 -33.32 2.91
N ARG A 237 6.98 -33.03 2.47
CA ARG A 237 7.81 -31.95 3.04
C ARG A 237 7.33 -30.56 2.59
N ARG A 238 6.87 -30.39 1.33
CA ARG A 238 6.25 -29.14 0.87
C ARG A 238 5.04 -28.77 1.73
N LEU A 239 4.15 -29.74 1.97
CA LEU A 239 2.96 -29.58 2.80
C LEU A 239 3.34 -29.29 4.26
N GLY A 240 4.27 -30.03 4.85
CA GLY A 240 4.76 -29.75 6.21
C GLY A 240 5.42 -28.36 6.35
N GLN A 241 6.13 -27.89 5.32
CA GLN A 241 6.71 -26.55 5.28
C GLN A 241 5.62 -25.46 5.16
N LEU A 242 4.58 -25.68 4.34
CA LEU A 242 3.43 -24.78 4.24
C LEU A 242 2.62 -24.73 5.53
N LEU A 243 2.40 -25.87 6.20
CA LEU A 243 1.78 -25.92 7.52
C LEU A 243 2.59 -25.16 8.57
N LEU A 244 3.92 -25.31 8.59
CA LEU A 244 4.79 -24.58 9.51
C LEU A 244 4.81 -23.06 9.22
N ALA A 245 4.73 -22.65 7.95
CA ALA A 245 4.60 -21.25 7.57
C ALA A 245 3.22 -20.67 7.95
N GLY A 246 2.15 -21.45 7.79
CA GLY A 246 0.81 -21.11 8.27
C GLY A 246 0.75 -20.98 9.80
N ALA A 247 1.41 -21.89 10.53
CA ALA A 247 1.56 -21.79 11.99
C ALA A 247 2.36 -20.53 12.38
N ALA A 248 3.45 -20.22 11.68
CA ALA A 248 4.22 -18.99 11.93
C ALA A 248 3.43 -17.71 11.67
N MET A 249 2.56 -17.71 10.65
CA MET A 249 1.62 -16.62 10.35
C MET A 249 0.54 -16.48 11.43
N VAL A 250 -0.03 -17.59 11.89
CA VAL A 250 -1.02 -17.62 12.98
C VAL A 250 -0.39 -17.16 14.30
N VAL A 251 0.87 -17.52 14.58
CA VAL A 251 1.58 -17.04 15.78
C VAL A 251 1.92 -15.55 15.66
N SER A 252 2.50 -15.08 14.55
CA SER A 252 2.93 -13.67 14.44
C SER A 252 1.78 -12.68 14.26
N GLY A 253 0.65 -13.12 13.72
CA GLY A 253 -0.56 -12.30 13.57
C GLY A 253 -1.61 -12.50 14.67
N GLY A 254 -1.77 -13.74 15.17
CA GLY A 254 -2.85 -14.11 16.08
C GLY A 254 -2.59 -13.83 17.55
N TRP A 255 -1.34 -13.66 18.00
CA TRP A 255 -1.02 -13.40 19.41
C TRP A 255 -1.73 -12.16 19.96
N TRP A 256 -1.72 -11.05 19.20
CA TRP A 256 -2.37 -9.81 19.59
C TRP A 256 -3.89 -9.95 19.56
N VAL A 257 -4.44 -10.66 18.56
CA VAL A 257 -5.89 -10.95 18.48
C VAL A 257 -6.35 -11.76 19.69
N ALA A 258 -5.60 -12.79 20.08
CA ALA A 258 -5.89 -13.61 21.25
C ALA A 258 -5.87 -12.76 22.53
N VAL A 259 -4.89 -11.87 22.71
CA VAL A 259 -4.87 -10.94 23.85
C VAL A 259 -6.07 -9.99 23.82
N VAL A 260 -6.43 -9.44 22.66
CA VAL A 260 -7.56 -8.49 22.54
C VAL A 260 -8.92 -9.13 22.83
N GLU A 261 -9.19 -10.32 22.30
CA GLU A 261 -10.46 -11.01 22.52
C GLU A 261 -10.57 -11.62 23.93
N LEU A 262 -9.44 -12.05 24.54
CA LEU A 262 -9.42 -12.59 25.91
C LEU A 262 -9.33 -11.52 27.02
N TRP A 263 -8.91 -10.29 26.72
CA TRP A 263 -8.80 -9.23 27.71
C TRP A 263 -10.20 -8.75 28.13
N PRO A 264 -10.52 -8.69 29.45
CA PRO A 264 -11.87 -8.37 29.93
C PRO A 264 -12.43 -7.07 29.36
N ALA A 265 -13.61 -7.16 28.74
CA ALA A 265 -14.24 -6.09 27.95
C ALA A 265 -14.40 -4.76 28.71
N SER A 266 -14.66 -4.81 30.03
CA SER A 266 -14.76 -3.65 30.92
C SER A 266 -13.43 -2.93 31.19
N SER A 267 -12.30 -3.47 30.74
CA SER A 267 -10.95 -2.98 31.03
C SER A 267 -10.07 -2.79 29.79
N ARG A 268 -10.63 -2.93 28.59
CA ARG A 268 -9.99 -2.67 27.29
C ARG A 268 -10.79 -1.61 26.49
N PRO A 269 -10.25 -1.02 25.41
CA PRO A 269 -11.00 -0.06 24.62
C PRO A 269 -12.11 -0.76 23.85
N TYR A 270 -13.12 0.01 23.44
CA TYR A 270 -14.08 -0.44 22.44
C TYR A 270 -13.39 -0.66 21.09
N ILE A 271 -13.66 -1.76 20.38
CA ILE A 271 -13.07 -2.01 19.06
C ILE A 271 -13.79 -1.15 18.00
N GLY A 272 -13.12 -0.10 17.52
CA GLY A 272 -13.65 0.82 16.52
C GLY A 272 -14.03 0.11 15.22
N GLY A 273 -15.21 0.41 14.70
CA GLY A 273 -15.78 -0.22 13.51
C GLY A 273 -16.41 -1.60 13.73
N SER A 274 -16.40 -2.14 14.96
CA SER A 274 -17.25 -3.25 15.38
C SER A 274 -18.63 -2.75 15.84
N GLN A 275 -19.60 -3.65 16.00
CA GLN A 275 -20.91 -3.36 16.61
C GLN A 275 -21.05 -4.01 18.00
N HIS A 276 -20.30 -5.09 18.26
CA HIS A 276 -20.37 -5.88 19.49
C HIS A 276 -19.03 -5.92 20.24
N ASN A 277 -18.19 -4.89 20.08
CA ASN A 277 -16.87 -4.75 20.72
C ASN A 277 -15.90 -5.93 20.42
N SER A 278 -15.95 -6.50 19.21
CA SER A 278 -15.09 -7.62 18.77
C SER A 278 -14.23 -7.25 17.57
N PHE A 279 -12.96 -7.65 17.63
CA PHE A 279 -11.99 -7.51 16.55
C PHE A 279 -12.18 -8.60 15.48
N LEU A 280 -12.66 -9.79 15.85
CA LEU A 280 -13.07 -10.83 14.90
C LEU A 280 -14.27 -10.37 14.06
N GLU A 281 -15.27 -9.72 14.66
CA GLU A 281 -16.39 -9.10 13.92
C GLU A 281 -15.87 -8.07 12.90
N LEU A 282 -15.02 -7.13 13.34
CA LEU A 282 -14.39 -6.13 12.47
C LEU A 282 -13.61 -6.77 11.31
N THR A 283 -12.86 -7.84 11.61
CA THR A 283 -11.98 -8.55 10.67
C THR A 283 -12.74 -9.28 9.58
N PHE A 284 -13.80 -10.02 9.92
CA PHE A 284 -14.58 -10.79 8.94
C PHE A 284 -15.68 -9.96 8.28
N GLY A 285 -16.22 -8.95 8.97
CA GLY A 285 -17.22 -8.00 8.47
C GLY A 285 -16.61 -6.90 7.59
N TYR A 286 -16.68 -5.65 8.04
CA TYR A 286 -16.36 -4.46 7.24
C TYR A 286 -14.91 -4.43 6.69
N ASN A 287 -13.88 -4.92 7.40
CA ASN A 287 -12.52 -5.02 6.85
C ASN A 287 -12.25 -6.29 6.04
N GLY A 288 -13.23 -7.19 5.96
CA GLY A 288 -13.10 -8.51 5.34
C GLY A 288 -14.10 -8.72 4.21
N LEU A 289 -15.03 -9.65 4.44
CA LEU A 289 -16.02 -10.09 3.44
C LEU A 289 -16.96 -8.97 3.01
N GLY A 290 -17.20 -7.98 3.90
CA GLY A 290 -17.96 -6.77 3.62
C GLY A 290 -17.39 -5.94 2.46
N ARG A 291 -16.07 -5.96 2.25
CA ARG A 291 -15.45 -5.32 1.07
C ARG A 291 -15.86 -6.02 -0.22
N LEU A 292 -15.94 -7.34 -0.21
CA LEU A 292 -16.22 -8.14 -1.42
C LEU A 292 -17.68 -8.00 -1.85
N ASN A 293 -18.63 -8.16 -0.92
CA ASN A 293 -20.07 -8.15 -1.18
C ASN A 293 -20.77 -6.81 -0.90
N GLY A 294 -20.03 -5.79 -0.45
CA GLY A 294 -20.55 -4.46 -0.11
C GLY A 294 -21.39 -4.40 1.17
N ASN A 295 -21.43 -5.43 2.01
CA ASN A 295 -22.16 -5.42 3.29
C ASN A 295 -21.28 -4.88 4.43
N GLU A 296 -21.36 -3.58 4.69
CA GLU A 296 -20.36 -2.84 5.48
C GLU A 296 -20.97 -2.12 6.68
N THR A 297 -21.79 -2.85 7.45
CA THR A 297 -22.23 -2.44 8.79
C THR A 297 -21.02 -2.12 9.67
N GLY A 298 -21.08 -1.03 10.45
CA GLY A 298 -19.97 -0.55 11.28
C GLY A 298 -18.87 0.23 10.55
N SER A 299 -18.97 0.46 9.25
CA SER A 299 -17.94 1.22 8.51
C SER A 299 -17.75 2.65 8.99
N VAL A 300 -16.48 3.05 9.14
CA VAL A 300 -16.04 4.43 9.41
C VAL A 300 -15.69 5.23 8.13
N GLY A 301 -15.86 4.62 6.94
CA GLY A 301 -15.30 5.09 5.67
C GLY A 301 -16.35 5.44 4.60
N GLY A 302 -17.11 6.51 4.81
CA GLY A 302 -18.03 7.05 3.79
C GLY A 302 -19.47 6.50 3.87
N GLY A 303 -20.43 7.40 3.68
CA GLY A 303 -21.82 7.17 4.06
C GLY A 303 -22.56 6.15 3.20
N ARG A 304 -22.97 5.03 3.83
CA ARG A 304 -24.31 4.50 3.55
C ARG A 304 -25.33 5.48 4.14
N THR A 305 -25.90 6.34 3.31
CA THR A 305 -27.06 7.17 3.65
C THR A 305 -28.34 6.32 3.77
N ARG A 306 -28.31 5.24 4.55
CA ARG A 306 -29.53 4.49 4.93
C ARG A 306 -30.49 5.39 5.72
N GLY A 307 -29.96 6.39 6.43
CA GLY A 307 -30.75 7.47 7.05
C GLY A 307 -31.43 8.39 6.03
N ALA A 308 -30.73 8.89 5.00
CA ALA A 308 -31.37 9.77 3.99
C ALA A 308 -32.28 9.01 3.02
N ALA A 309 -31.94 7.75 2.67
CA ALA A 309 -32.86 6.87 1.96
C ALA A 309 -34.12 6.55 2.79
N GLY A 310 -34.00 6.47 4.13
CA GLY A 310 -35.15 6.42 5.03
C GLY A 310 -35.96 7.71 5.06
N ALA A 311 -35.32 8.88 5.01
CA ALA A 311 -35.98 10.18 4.99
C ALA A 311 -36.75 10.46 3.69
N PHE A 312 -36.22 10.05 2.53
CA PHE A 312 -36.90 10.18 1.23
C PHE A 312 -37.77 8.97 0.85
N GLY A 313 -37.62 7.83 1.53
CA GLY A 313 -38.43 6.63 1.37
C GLY A 313 -39.90 6.77 1.83
N ALA A 314 -40.28 7.92 2.38
CA ALA A 314 -41.67 8.27 2.68
C ALA A 314 -42.54 8.46 1.41
N TYR A 315 -41.92 8.64 0.23
CA TYR A 315 -42.62 8.65 -1.05
C TYR A 315 -42.45 7.30 -1.75
N GLY A 316 -43.51 6.48 -1.70
CA GLY A 316 -43.48 5.07 -2.11
C GLY A 316 -43.30 4.83 -3.61
N LEU A 317 -42.05 4.83 -4.07
CA LEU A 317 -41.64 4.24 -5.34
C LEU A 317 -41.45 2.72 -5.18
N PRO A 318 -41.81 1.89 -6.16
CA PRO A 318 -41.87 0.44 -6.01
C PRO A 318 -40.48 -0.20 -5.82
N GLU A 319 -40.36 -1.05 -4.80
CA GLU A 319 -39.14 -1.80 -4.47
C GLU A 319 -38.97 -3.00 -5.42
N GLY A 320 -38.49 -2.76 -6.64
CA GLY A 320 -38.28 -3.84 -7.62
C GLY A 320 -37.64 -3.41 -8.93
N GLY A 321 -36.30 -3.46 -9.02
CA GLY A 321 -35.58 -3.28 -10.28
C GLY A 321 -34.15 -3.84 -10.23
N PRO A 322 -33.70 -4.64 -11.22
CA PRO A 322 -32.36 -5.22 -11.26
C PRO A 322 -31.31 -4.21 -11.74
N GLY A 323 -31.17 -3.08 -11.03
CA GLY A 323 -30.15 -2.08 -11.29
C GLY A 323 -28.73 -2.58 -10.94
N PRO A 324 -27.67 -2.13 -11.64
CA PRO A 324 -26.30 -2.50 -11.30
C PRO A 324 -25.95 -2.13 -9.85
N ARG A 325 -25.38 -3.08 -9.10
CA ARG A 325 -24.91 -2.88 -7.71
C ARG A 325 -23.60 -2.08 -7.65
N ALA A 326 -23.58 -0.92 -8.30
CA ALA A 326 -22.53 0.06 -8.13
C ALA A 326 -22.65 0.66 -6.71
N GLY A 327 -21.92 0.06 -5.76
CA GLY A 327 -21.64 0.72 -4.48
C GLY A 327 -21.05 2.11 -4.73
N GLY A 328 -21.16 3.00 -3.75
CA GLY A 328 -20.79 4.41 -3.88
C GLY A 328 -19.29 4.71 -4.04
N TRP A 329 -18.52 3.85 -4.72
CA TRP A 329 -17.05 3.78 -4.82
C TRP A 329 -16.55 3.59 -6.26
N GLY A 330 -17.43 3.79 -7.26
CA GLY A 330 -17.13 3.61 -8.68
C GLY A 330 -17.37 2.19 -9.18
N GLU A 331 -17.56 2.06 -10.49
CA GLU A 331 -17.99 0.82 -11.13
C GLU A 331 -17.06 -0.37 -10.83
N THR A 332 -17.65 -1.54 -10.58
CA THR A 332 -16.95 -2.82 -10.48
C THR A 332 -16.74 -3.43 -11.87
N GLY A 333 -15.58 -4.01 -12.12
CA GLY A 333 -15.29 -4.82 -13.30
C GLY A 333 -13.86 -4.66 -13.78
N VAL A 334 -13.51 -5.38 -14.86
CA VAL A 334 -12.17 -5.40 -15.48
C VAL A 334 -11.58 -3.99 -15.66
N GLY A 335 -12.43 -3.04 -16.09
CA GLY A 335 -12.06 -1.66 -16.36
C GLY A 335 -11.73 -0.78 -15.14
N ARG A 336 -12.06 -1.19 -13.90
CA ARG A 336 -11.94 -0.31 -12.71
C ARG A 336 -10.53 0.25 -12.53
N LEU A 337 -9.49 -0.59 -12.64
CA LEU A 337 -8.09 -0.15 -12.50
C LEU A 337 -7.66 0.82 -13.62
N PHE A 338 -8.36 0.82 -14.75
CA PHE A 338 -8.10 1.66 -15.92
C PHE A 338 -9.05 2.89 -15.98
N SER A 339 -9.97 3.02 -15.02
CA SER A 339 -10.96 4.11 -14.91
C SER A 339 -10.32 5.49 -14.74
N GLY A 340 -11.10 6.55 -14.88
CA GLY A 340 -10.64 7.93 -14.73
C GLY A 340 -9.91 8.19 -13.40
N THR A 341 -10.48 7.71 -12.29
CA THR A 341 -9.97 8.00 -10.92
C THR A 341 -8.78 7.10 -10.55
N VAL A 342 -8.81 5.83 -10.93
CA VAL A 342 -7.79 4.83 -10.54
C VAL A 342 -6.61 4.79 -11.51
N GLY A 343 -6.84 5.06 -12.81
CA GLY A 343 -5.85 4.85 -13.86
C GLY A 343 -4.55 5.64 -13.64
N GLY A 344 -4.64 6.89 -13.20
CA GLY A 344 -3.50 7.75 -12.89
C GLY A 344 -2.74 7.38 -11.61
N GLN A 345 -3.30 6.52 -10.76
CA GLN A 345 -2.66 6.08 -9.51
C GLN A 345 -1.61 4.99 -9.76
N ILE A 346 -2.00 3.95 -10.50
CA ILE A 346 -1.26 2.69 -10.63
C ILE A 346 -1.04 2.22 -12.07
N SER A 347 -1.93 2.56 -13.00
CA SER A 347 -2.06 1.79 -14.24
C SER A 347 -1.12 2.21 -15.37
N TRP A 348 -0.25 3.22 -15.18
CA TRP A 348 0.75 3.67 -16.15
C TRP A 348 1.54 2.53 -16.81
N LEU A 349 2.03 1.61 -15.98
CA LEU A 349 2.83 0.46 -16.43
C LEU A 349 2.07 -0.88 -16.29
N LEU A 350 0.79 -0.86 -15.91
CA LEU A 350 0.00 -2.08 -15.70
C LEU A 350 -0.24 -2.87 -17.02
N PRO A 351 -0.63 -2.26 -18.15
CA PRO A 351 -0.69 -2.96 -19.44
C PRO A 351 0.65 -3.58 -19.84
N ALA A 352 1.75 -2.85 -19.61
CA ALA A 352 3.10 -3.35 -19.88
C ALA A 352 3.44 -4.55 -19.00
N ALA A 353 3.21 -4.48 -17.69
CA ALA A 353 3.44 -5.58 -16.76
C ALA A 353 2.66 -6.86 -17.12
N LEU A 354 1.44 -6.72 -17.65
CA LEU A 354 0.63 -7.86 -18.11
C LEU A 354 1.20 -8.50 -19.40
N VAL A 355 1.57 -7.69 -20.41
CA VAL A 355 2.24 -8.20 -21.62
C VAL A 355 3.58 -8.85 -21.29
N LEU A 356 4.37 -8.23 -20.41
CA LEU A 356 5.68 -8.69 -19.97
C LEU A 356 5.61 -9.94 -19.08
N LEU A 357 4.55 -10.11 -18.28
CA LEU A 357 4.25 -11.36 -17.58
C LEU A 357 4.03 -12.51 -18.57
N VAL A 358 3.15 -12.33 -19.56
CA VAL A 358 2.86 -13.36 -20.56
C VAL A 358 4.11 -13.67 -21.39
N ALA A 359 4.84 -12.64 -21.85
CA ALA A 359 6.04 -12.81 -22.65
C ALA A 359 7.18 -13.50 -21.86
N GLY A 360 7.42 -13.09 -20.61
CA GLY A 360 8.41 -13.70 -19.72
C GLY A 360 8.09 -15.16 -19.39
N LEU A 361 6.81 -15.49 -19.18
CA LEU A 361 6.35 -16.87 -19.06
C LEU A 361 6.58 -17.66 -20.35
N VAL A 362 6.22 -17.13 -21.53
CA VAL A 362 6.42 -17.81 -22.82
C VAL A 362 7.90 -18.08 -23.09
N VAL A 363 8.81 -17.14 -22.83
CA VAL A 363 10.26 -17.33 -22.99
C VAL A 363 10.77 -18.39 -22.01
N THR A 364 10.49 -18.24 -20.71
CA THR A 364 10.95 -19.18 -19.68
C THR A 364 10.30 -20.57 -19.75
N TRP A 365 9.15 -20.70 -20.43
CA TRP A 365 8.54 -21.99 -20.79
C TRP A 365 9.21 -22.64 -22.00
N ARG A 366 9.48 -21.88 -23.07
CA ARG A 366 10.11 -22.39 -24.30
C ARG A 366 11.54 -22.87 -24.07
N ALA A 367 12.32 -22.10 -23.31
CA ALA A 367 13.71 -22.45 -22.98
C ALA A 367 13.76 -23.74 -22.13
N GLY A 368 12.84 -23.89 -21.18
CA GLY A 368 12.72 -25.06 -20.29
C GLY A 368 12.23 -26.36 -20.92
N ARG A 369 12.47 -26.58 -22.22
CA ARG A 369 12.60 -27.93 -22.82
C ARG A 369 14.02 -28.47 -22.68
N ALA A 370 15.02 -27.58 -22.51
CA ALA A 370 16.31 -27.94 -21.92
C ALA A 370 16.23 -27.73 -20.40
N ALA A 371 16.63 -28.74 -19.62
CA ALA A 371 16.26 -28.85 -18.20
C ALA A 371 17.20 -28.09 -17.26
N ASP A 372 17.23 -26.75 -17.35
CA ASP A 372 18.13 -25.91 -16.57
C ASP A 372 17.51 -25.27 -15.31
N SER A 373 18.31 -25.20 -14.24
CA SER A 373 17.82 -24.81 -12.90
C SER A 373 17.53 -23.31 -12.75
N LEU A 374 18.31 -22.47 -13.44
CA LEU A 374 18.19 -21.01 -13.39
C LEU A 374 16.90 -20.51 -14.06
N GLN A 375 16.58 -21.04 -15.24
CA GLN A 375 15.37 -20.69 -15.99
C GLN A 375 14.11 -21.09 -15.24
N SER A 376 14.15 -22.23 -14.53
CA SER A 376 13.07 -22.67 -13.64
C SER A 376 12.80 -21.67 -12.51
N MET A 377 13.85 -21.03 -11.97
CA MET A 377 13.73 -19.99 -10.94
C MET A 377 13.18 -18.67 -11.52
N ALA A 378 13.60 -18.28 -12.73
CA ALA A 378 13.04 -17.12 -13.43
C ALA A 378 11.54 -17.28 -13.71
N ARG A 379 11.11 -18.46 -14.17
CA ARG A 379 9.69 -18.82 -14.33
C ARG A 379 8.92 -18.68 -13.02
N ALA A 380 9.47 -19.20 -11.92
CA ALA A 380 8.87 -19.08 -10.59
C ALA A 380 8.73 -17.62 -10.12
N ALA A 381 9.68 -16.73 -10.48
CA ALA A 381 9.57 -15.30 -10.20
C ALA A 381 8.40 -14.64 -10.95
N PHE A 382 8.22 -14.92 -12.26
CA PHE A 382 7.06 -14.44 -13.01
C PHE A 382 5.74 -14.98 -12.42
N LEU A 383 5.68 -16.24 -12.01
CA LEU A 383 4.50 -16.82 -11.36
C LEU A 383 4.22 -16.20 -9.97
N ALA A 384 5.25 -15.88 -9.19
CA ALA A 384 5.09 -15.24 -7.88
C ALA A 384 4.56 -13.81 -8.01
N TRP A 385 5.30 -12.94 -8.70
CA TRP A 385 4.92 -11.53 -8.88
C TRP A 385 3.65 -11.38 -9.72
N GLY A 386 3.51 -12.16 -10.79
CA GLY A 386 2.32 -12.19 -11.64
C GLY A 386 1.08 -12.75 -10.95
N GLY A 387 1.22 -13.84 -10.20
CA GLY A 387 0.11 -14.39 -9.41
C GLY A 387 -0.39 -13.39 -8.36
N CYS A 388 0.51 -12.72 -7.65
CA CYS A 388 0.18 -11.67 -6.69
C CYS A 388 -0.49 -10.45 -7.35
N LEU A 389 0.02 -10.01 -8.52
CA LEU A 389 -0.61 -8.96 -9.31
C LEU A 389 -2.04 -9.32 -9.70
N LEU A 390 -2.23 -10.49 -10.32
CA LEU A 390 -3.51 -10.90 -10.89
C LEU A 390 -4.59 -11.10 -9.82
N ILE A 391 -4.30 -11.78 -8.70
CA ILE A 391 -5.30 -11.98 -7.64
C ILE A 391 -5.69 -10.65 -6.98
N THR A 392 -4.72 -9.77 -6.73
CA THR A 392 -4.98 -8.46 -6.11
C THR A 392 -5.75 -7.55 -7.07
N ALA A 393 -5.43 -7.59 -8.37
CA ALA A 393 -6.14 -6.85 -9.40
C ALA A 393 -7.60 -7.33 -9.55
N VAL A 394 -7.84 -8.64 -9.50
CA VAL A 394 -9.21 -9.21 -9.51
C VAL A 394 -9.99 -8.80 -8.26
N VAL A 395 -9.42 -8.92 -7.06
CA VAL A 395 -10.08 -8.48 -5.82
C VAL A 395 -10.41 -6.97 -5.88
N PHE A 396 -9.48 -6.13 -6.34
CA PHE A 396 -9.70 -4.68 -6.41
C PHE A 396 -10.71 -4.28 -7.49
N SER A 397 -10.69 -4.93 -8.66
CA SER A 397 -11.64 -4.66 -9.74
C SER A 397 -13.08 -5.03 -9.39
N TRP A 398 -13.31 -6.10 -8.61
CA TRP A 398 -14.66 -6.61 -8.33
C TRP A 398 -15.21 -6.36 -6.91
N MET A 399 -14.43 -5.83 -5.95
CA MET A 399 -14.94 -5.53 -4.61
C MET A 399 -16.11 -4.52 -4.65
N GLN A 400 -17.25 -4.85 -4.04
CA GLN A 400 -18.47 -4.03 -4.08
C GLN A 400 -18.58 -2.99 -2.95
N GLY A 401 -17.79 -3.16 -1.89
CA GLY A 401 -17.71 -2.23 -0.77
C GLY A 401 -16.77 -1.05 -0.99
N ILE A 402 -16.32 -0.47 0.12
CA ILE A 402 -15.46 0.71 0.16
C ILE A 402 -14.13 0.42 -0.50
N PHE A 403 -13.91 1.12 -1.61
CA PHE A 403 -12.69 1.14 -2.37
C PHE A 403 -12.19 2.58 -2.45
N HIS A 404 -10.95 2.81 -2.04
CA HIS A 404 -10.26 4.07 -2.27
C HIS A 404 -9.12 3.84 -3.27
N GLU A 405 -8.92 4.80 -4.17
CA GLU A 405 -7.96 4.71 -5.26
C GLU A 405 -6.53 4.45 -4.75
N TYR A 406 -6.20 4.95 -3.55
CA TYR A 406 -4.89 4.75 -2.92
C TYR A 406 -4.59 3.31 -2.47
N TYR A 407 -5.60 2.44 -2.31
CA TYR A 407 -5.39 1.02 -2.00
C TYR A 407 -4.53 0.31 -3.07
N THR A 408 -4.52 0.85 -4.29
CA THR A 408 -3.76 0.30 -5.43
C THR A 408 -2.24 0.29 -5.25
N VAL A 409 -1.67 0.95 -4.23
CA VAL A 409 -0.24 0.83 -3.89
C VAL A 409 0.20 -0.61 -3.63
N ALA A 410 -0.70 -1.48 -3.15
CA ALA A 410 -0.42 -2.92 -2.98
C ALA A 410 -0.03 -3.62 -4.30
N LEU A 411 -0.41 -3.08 -5.47
CA LEU A 411 -0.03 -3.59 -6.80
C LEU A 411 1.34 -3.07 -7.27
N ALA A 412 1.80 -1.93 -6.75
CA ALA A 412 2.98 -1.21 -7.24
C ALA A 412 4.27 -2.06 -7.29
N PRO A 413 4.68 -2.79 -6.23
CA PRO A 413 5.89 -3.62 -6.31
C PRO A 413 5.73 -4.79 -7.30
N PHE A 414 4.50 -5.28 -7.53
CA PHE A 414 4.24 -6.39 -8.44
C PHE A 414 4.32 -5.93 -9.91
N VAL A 415 3.71 -4.79 -10.24
CA VAL A 415 3.85 -4.13 -11.56
C VAL A 415 5.34 -3.86 -11.84
N ALA A 416 6.03 -3.23 -10.90
CA ALA A 416 7.43 -2.84 -11.04
C ALA A 416 8.40 -4.04 -11.17
N ALA A 417 8.15 -5.13 -10.44
CA ALA A 417 8.90 -6.38 -10.62
C ALA A 417 8.74 -6.91 -12.06
N LEU A 418 7.49 -7.04 -12.54
CA LEU A 418 7.21 -7.60 -13.86
C LEU A 418 7.77 -6.75 -15.01
N VAL A 419 7.76 -5.42 -14.88
CA VAL A 419 8.40 -4.52 -15.83
C VAL A 419 9.92 -4.78 -15.90
N GLY A 420 10.62 -4.74 -14.76
CA GLY A 420 12.07 -4.94 -14.73
C GLY A 420 12.51 -6.33 -15.20
N MET A 421 11.84 -7.39 -14.72
CA MET A 421 12.13 -8.78 -15.11
C MET A 421 11.82 -9.02 -16.60
N GLY A 422 10.65 -8.59 -17.08
CA GLY A 422 10.22 -8.86 -18.46
C GLY A 422 10.99 -8.06 -19.50
N VAL A 423 11.29 -6.79 -19.23
CA VAL A 423 12.17 -6.00 -20.11
C VAL A 423 13.55 -6.63 -20.19
N ALA A 424 14.12 -7.10 -19.08
CA ALA A 424 15.42 -7.76 -19.09
C ALA A 424 15.43 -9.05 -19.92
N VAL A 425 14.45 -9.95 -19.72
CA VAL A 425 14.35 -11.22 -20.47
C VAL A 425 14.19 -10.97 -21.97
N LEU A 426 13.31 -10.05 -22.39
CA LEU A 426 13.14 -9.74 -23.82
C LEU A 426 14.32 -8.96 -24.39
N TRP A 427 15.04 -8.19 -23.56
CA TRP A 427 16.26 -7.51 -23.97
C TRP A 427 17.41 -8.49 -24.16
N GLU A 428 17.53 -9.53 -23.35
CA GLU A 428 18.50 -10.62 -23.56
C GLU A 428 18.17 -11.36 -24.87
N GLU A 429 16.90 -11.72 -25.08
CA GLU A 429 16.38 -12.36 -26.30
C GLU A 429 16.30 -11.46 -27.55
N ARG A 430 16.82 -10.23 -27.53
CA ARG A 430 16.68 -9.21 -28.61
C ARG A 430 17.27 -9.59 -29.99
N GLY A 431 17.88 -10.76 -30.14
CA GLY A 431 18.18 -11.34 -31.46
C GLY A 431 16.93 -11.92 -32.15
N SER A 432 15.93 -12.31 -31.37
CA SER A 432 14.65 -12.84 -31.84
C SER A 432 13.74 -11.72 -32.35
N ARG A 433 13.21 -11.87 -33.57
CA ARG A 433 12.16 -10.98 -34.12
C ARG A 433 10.96 -10.88 -33.17
N ALA A 434 10.59 -11.96 -32.49
CA ALA A 434 9.46 -11.98 -31.57
C ALA A 434 9.75 -11.10 -30.33
N ALA A 435 10.90 -11.28 -29.66
CA ALA A 435 11.23 -10.51 -28.46
C ALA A 435 11.34 -9.01 -28.74
N VAL A 436 11.96 -8.64 -29.88
CA VAL A 436 12.05 -7.27 -30.38
C VAL A 436 10.66 -6.68 -30.65
N LEU A 437 9.79 -7.38 -31.39
CA LEU A 437 8.43 -6.90 -31.67
C LEU A 437 7.57 -6.80 -30.41
N THR A 438 7.75 -7.71 -29.44
CA THR A 438 7.08 -7.60 -28.14
C THR A 438 7.56 -6.40 -27.34
N LEU A 439 8.87 -6.08 -27.33
CA LEU A 439 9.38 -4.86 -26.69
C LEU A 439 8.85 -3.59 -27.38
N SER A 440 8.91 -3.52 -28.71
CA SER A 440 8.35 -2.41 -29.50
C SER A 440 6.85 -2.23 -29.23
N GLY A 441 6.06 -3.31 -29.29
CA GLY A 441 4.62 -3.28 -29.03
C GLY A 441 4.29 -2.88 -27.59
N THR A 442 5.05 -3.37 -26.60
CA THR A 442 4.90 -3.00 -25.18
C THR A 442 5.18 -1.51 -24.98
N LEU A 443 6.23 -0.98 -25.62
CA LEU A 443 6.61 0.43 -25.53
C LEU A 443 5.57 1.33 -26.22
N ALA A 444 5.10 0.96 -27.42
CA ALA A 444 4.03 1.67 -28.11
C ALA A 444 2.73 1.69 -27.29
N LEU A 445 2.33 0.54 -26.73
CA LEU A 445 1.18 0.44 -25.81
C LEU A 445 1.34 1.34 -24.59
N THR A 446 2.55 1.39 -23.99
CA THR A 446 2.84 2.24 -22.83
C THR A 446 2.78 3.73 -23.18
N ALA A 447 3.24 4.12 -24.37
CA ALA A 447 3.21 5.49 -24.86
C ALA A 447 1.77 5.97 -25.15
N VAL A 448 0.98 5.15 -25.86
CA VAL A 448 -0.45 5.41 -26.14
C VAL A 448 -1.24 5.47 -24.83
N TRP A 449 -1.00 4.54 -23.91
CA TRP A 449 -1.70 4.53 -22.62
C TRP A 449 -1.31 5.72 -21.73
N SER A 450 -0.03 6.11 -21.71
CA SER A 450 0.41 7.32 -21.00
C SER A 450 -0.17 8.59 -21.61
N TYR A 451 -0.34 8.67 -22.93
CA TYR A 451 -1.07 9.75 -23.60
C TYR A 451 -2.54 9.81 -23.16
N VAL A 452 -3.22 8.65 -23.06
CA VAL A 452 -4.60 8.56 -22.58
C VAL A 452 -4.71 8.97 -21.10
N LEU A 453 -3.78 8.56 -20.24
CA LEU A 453 -3.77 8.95 -18.82
C LEU A 453 -3.53 10.45 -18.64
N LEU A 454 -2.50 11.01 -19.27
CA LEU A 454 -2.22 12.45 -19.24
C LEU A 454 -3.39 13.28 -19.83
N GLY A 455 -4.09 12.74 -20.83
CA GLY A 455 -5.27 13.39 -21.43
C GLY A 455 -6.48 13.56 -20.50
N ARG A 456 -6.51 12.90 -19.33
CA ARG A 456 -7.63 12.98 -18.36
C ARG A 456 -7.56 14.19 -17.43
N SER A 457 -6.38 14.81 -17.30
CA SER A 457 -6.17 16.07 -16.58
C SER A 457 -6.10 17.21 -17.58
N SER A 458 -7.25 17.63 -18.12
CA SER A 458 -7.35 18.70 -19.11
C SER A 458 -6.72 20.01 -18.58
N GLY A 459 -5.58 20.41 -19.16
CA GLY A 459 -4.79 21.58 -18.75
C GLY A 459 -3.48 21.25 -18.03
N TYR A 460 -3.30 20.02 -17.51
CA TYR A 460 -2.05 19.60 -16.91
C TYR A 460 -1.01 19.23 -17.98
N LEU A 461 0.07 20.02 -18.07
CA LEU A 461 1.20 19.83 -18.99
C LEU A 461 0.77 19.33 -20.39
N PRO A 462 -0.08 20.08 -21.12
CA PRO A 462 -0.79 19.57 -22.31
C PRO A 462 0.12 19.17 -23.48
N TRP A 463 1.38 19.60 -23.46
CA TRP A 463 2.44 19.16 -24.38
C TRP A 463 3.02 17.78 -24.03
N LEU A 464 3.05 17.41 -22.74
CA LEU A 464 3.74 16.21 -22.25
C LEU A 464 3.13 14.93 -22.81
N ARG A 465 1.79 14.88 -22.95
CA ARG A 465 1.11 13.72 -23.57
C ARG A 465 1.58 13.49 -25.00
N TRP A 466 1.78 14.56 -25.77
CA TRP A 466 2.24 14.49 -27.16
C TRP A 466 3.73 14.15 -27.23
N ALA A 467 4.56 14.74 -26.36
CA ALA A 467 5.98 14.40 -26.26
C ALA A 467 6.19 12.92 -25.91
N VAL A 468 5.45 12.39 -24.93
CA VAL A 468 5.48 10.96 -24.55
C VAL A 468 5.00 10.07 -25.70
N LEU A 469 3.91 10.43 -26.37
CA LEU A 469 3.39 9.67 -27.51
C LEU A 469 4.41 9.60 -28.65
N VAL A 470 4.94 10.74 -29.10
CA VAL A 470 5.88 10.81 -30.22
C VAL A 470 7.21 10.15 -29.87
N ALA A 471 7.81 10.46 -28.71
CA ALA A 471 9.07 9.85 -28.28
C ALA A 471 8.94 8.32 -28.10
N GLY A 472 7.84 7.85 -27.51
CA GLY A 472 7.59 6.44 -27.29
C GLY A 472 7.32 5.67 -28.58
N LEU A 473 6.56 6.24 -29.53
CA LEU A 473 6.32 5.62 -30.84
C LEU A 473 7.58 5.63 -31.71
N LEU A 474 8.38 6.71 -31.71
CA LEU A 474 9.67 6.75 -32.41
C LEU A 474 10.65 5.72 -31.83
N ALA A 475 10.72 5.59 -30.51
CA ALA A 475 11.56 4.58 -29.87
C ALA A 475 11.06 3.14 -30.18
N ALA A 476 9.76 2.90 -30.14
CA ALA A 476 9.16 1.62 -30.51
C ALA A 476 9.42 1.23 -31.98
N ALA A 477 9.29 2.18 -32.91
CA ALA A 477 9.56 1.98 -34.33
C ALA A 477 11.06 1.84 -34.64
N GLY A 478 11.93 2.54 -33.90
CA GLY A 478 13.38 2.47 -34.07
C GLY A 478 14.01 1.18 -33.53
N LEU A 479 13.48 0.61 -32.45
CA LEU A 479 14.07 -0.53 -31.73
C LEU A 479 14.42 -1.75 -32.62
N PRO A 480 13.60 -2.18 -33.60
CA PRO A 480 13.93 -3.32 -34.47
C PRO A 480 15.11 -3.09 -35.42
N PHE A 481 15.43 -1.82 -35.70
CA PHE A 481 16.52 -1.44 -36.60
C PHE A 481 17.77 -0.97 -35.84
N ALA A 482 17.58 -0.39 -34.65
CA ALA A 482 18.64 0.19 -33.82
C ALA A 482 19.77 -0.80 -33.47
N GLY A 483 19.48 -2.10 -33.37
CA GLY A 483 20.49 -3.15 -33.20
C GLY A 483 21.46 -3.29 -34.38
N ARG A 484 21.00 -3.01 -35.62
CA ARG A 484 21.83 -3.01 -36.84
C ARG A 484 22.63 -1.72 -37.00
N LEU A 485 22.09 -0.61 -36.51
CA LEU A 485 22.74 0.71 -36.50
C LEU A 485 23.78 0.89 -35.37
N GLY A 486 24.08 -0.19 -34.65
CA GLY A 486 25.17 -0.25 -33.67
C GLY A 486 24.78 0.16 -32.24
N ARG A 487 25.64 -0.22 -31.29
CA ARG A 487 25.36 -0.15 -29.85
C ARG A 487 24.97 1.25 -29.34
N ARG A 488 25.51 2.32 -29.92
CA ARG A 488 25.17 3.71 -29.53
C ARG A 488 23.70 4.03 -29.86
N VAL A 489 23.23 3.68 -31.05
CA VAL A 489 21.85 3.91 -31.48
C VAL A 489 20.88 3.05 -30.67
N LEU A 490 21.20 1.76 -30.44
CA LEU A 490 20.41 0.87 -29.59
C LEU A 490 20.23 1.41 -28.16
N LEU A 491 21.28 1.95 -27.55
CA LEU A 491 21.20 2.55 -26.21
C LEU A 491 20.43 3.89 -26.21
N GLY A 492 20.59 4.72 -27.24
CA GLY A 492 19.82 5.96 -27.39
C GLY A 492 18.33 5.71 -27.53
N VAL A 493 17.93 4.74 -28.36
CA VAL A 493 16.53 4.32 -28.54
C VAL A 493 15.95 3.73 -27.25
N ALA A 494 16.72 2.92 -26.52
CA ALA A 494 16.29 2.39 -25.23
C ALA A 494 16.12 3.49 -24.16
N ALA A 495 17.03 4.48 -24.12
CA ALA A 495 16.93 5.62 -23.22
C ALA A 495 15.72 6.51 -23.55
N LEU A 496 15.45 6.77 -24.84
CA LEU A 496 14.28 7.51 -25.31
C LEU A 496 12.98 6.78 -24.92
N GLY A 497 12.92 5.47 -25.13
CA GLY A 497 11.77 4.64 -24.77
C GLY A 497 11.51 4.58 -23.27
N LEU A 498 12.57 4.41 -22.46
CA LEU A 498 12.48 4.43 -21.00
C LEU A 498 12.05 5.82 -20.47
N GLY A 499 12.58 6.89 -21.06
CA GLY A 499 12.17 8.26 -20.76
C GLY A 499 10.69 8.49 -21.06
N ALA A 500 10.22 8.12 -22.25
CA ALA A 500 8.81 8.22 -22.61
C ALA A 500 7.88 7.41 -21.68
N ALA A 501 8.25 6.18 -21.35
CA ALA A 501 7.48 5.30 -20.46
C ALA A 501 7.40 5.80 -19.01
N LEU A 502 8.40 6.55 -18.54
CA LEU A 502 8.46 7.04 -17.14
C LEU A 502 8.09 8.52 -16.98
N ALA A 503 8.12 9.35 -18.03
CA ALA A 503 7.88 10.79 -17.91
C ALA A 503 6.47 11.15 -17.43
N GLY A 504 5.44 10.43 -17.87
CA GLY A 504 4.06 10.58 -17.40
C GLY A 504 3.89 10.32 -15.89
N PRO A 505 4.23 9.12 -15.38
CA PRO A 505 4.14 8.82 -13.95
C PRO A 505 5.14 9.64 -13.11
N PHE A 506 6.31 10.00 -13.63
CA PHE A 506 7.25 10.92 -12.97
C PHE A 506 6.63 12.31 -12.77
N ALA A 507 5.97 12.89 -13.78
CA ALA A 507 5.29 14.18 -13.65
C ALA A 507 4.19 14.13 -12.57
N TYR A 508 3.37 13.07 -12.58
CA TYR A 508 2.38 12.82 -11.51
C TYR A 508 3.04 12.71 -10.12
N CYS A 509 4.20 12.05 -10.01
CA CYS A 509 4.98 12.02 -8.75
C CYS A 509 5.46 13.41 -8.34
N LEU A 510 5.99 14.23 -9.26
CA LEU A 510 6.43 15.60 -8.97
C LEU A 510 5.28 16.48 -8.45
N THR A 511 4.09 16.37 -9.04
CA THR A 511 2.88 17.06 -8.52
C THR A 511 2.49 16.55 -7.13
N THR A 512 2.58 15.23 -6.90
CA THR A 512 2.28 14.61 -5.60
C THR A 512 3.23 15.06 -4.49
N ILE A 513 4.54 15.12 -4.74
CA ILE A 513 5.53 15.53 -3.72
C ILE A 513 5.59 17.05 -3.52
N GLY A 514 5.08 17.83 -4.47
CA GLY A 514 4.95 19.28 -4.37
C GLY A 514 3.80 19.76 -3.48
N ALA A 515 2.80 18.91 -3.21
CA ALA A 515 1.58 19.26 -2.48
C ALA A 515 1.44 18.54 -1.13
N GLY A 516 0.89 19.23 -0.14
CA GLY A 516 0.44 18.64 1.11
C GLY A 516 -0.84 17.84 0.91
N HIS A 517 -0.97 16.70 1.58
CA HIS A 517 -2.13 15.81 1.48
C HIS A 517 -2.72 15.56 2.88
N THR A 518 -4.05 15.66 3.02
CA THR A 518 -4.76 15.50 4.31
C THR A 518 -6.10 14.78 4.15
N GLY A 519 -6.62 14.22 5.25
CA GLY A 519 -7.94 13.58 5.32
C GLY A 519 -7.93 12.06 5.11
N SER A 520 -9.10 11.48 4.86
CA SER A 520 -9.31 10.02 4.75
C SER A 520 -9.26 9.48 3.31
N ILE A 521 -9.49 10.35 2.32
CA ILE A 521 -9.45 10.05 0.87
C ILE A 521 -8.44 10.99 0.21
N VAL A 522 -7.38 10.41 -0.35
CA VAL A 522 -6.28 11.11 -1.01
C VAL A 522 -5.89 10.40 -2.31
N THR A 523 -5.49 11.18 -3.32
CA THR A 523 -5.18 10.71 -4.67
C THR A 523 -3.89 11.37 -5.16
N ALA A 524 -3.00 10.60 -5.79
CA ALA A 524 -1.74 11.12 -6.33
C ALA A 524 -1.95 11.82 -7.69
N GLY A 525 -1.10 12.80 -7.98
CA GLY A 525 -1.09 13.56 -9.23
C GLY A 525 -2.01 14.80 -9.24
N PRO A 526 -2.15 15.46 -10.39
CA PRO A 526 -3.11 16.54 -10.60
C PRO A 526 -4.56 16.04 -10.50
N ALA A 527 -5.49 16.99 -10.34
CA ALA A 527 -6.92 16.70 -10.43
C ALA A 527 -7.30 16.09 -11.81
N VAL A 528 -8.34 15.27 -11.80
CA VAL A 528 -8.91 14.58 -12.97
C VAL A 528 -10.42 14.85 -12.99
N ALA A 529 -10.99 15.13 -14.16
CA ALA A 529 -12.43 15.33 -14.29
C ALA A 529 -13.20 14.06 -13.88
N GLY A 530 -14.17 14.19 -12.98
CA GLY A 530 -14.89 13.06 -12.37
C GLY A 530 -14.10 12.32 -11.27
N GLY A 531 -12.90 12.77 -10.91
CA GLY A 531 -12.13 12.26 -9.77
C GLY A 531 -12.69 12.71 -8.44
N ARG A 532 -12.76 11.80 -7.45
CA ARG A 532 -13.11 12.14 -6.06
C ARG A 532 -11.89 12.59 -5.27
N GLY A 533 -11.46 13.82 -5.55
CA GLY A 533 -10.50 14.51 -4.68
C GLY A 533 -11.09 14.79 -3.29
N GLY A 534 -10.20 14.86 -2.30
CA GLY A 534 -10.50 15.42 -0.97
C GLY A 534 -10.88 16.92 -1.03
N PRO A 535 -11.18 17.54 0.12
CA PRO A 535 -12.10 18.67 0.17
C PRO A 535 -11.74 19.89 -0.67
N MET A 536 -12.78 20.55 -1.18
CA MET A 536 -12.74 21.96 -1.58
C MET A 536 -12.11 22.78 -0.45
N GLY A 537 -10.97 23.42 -0.73
CA GLY A 537 -10.39 24.39 0.17
C GLY A 537 -11.26 25.64 0.23
N PHE A 538 -11.94 25.86 1.35
CA PHE A 538 -12.57 27.15 1.64
C PHE A 538 -11.47 28.20 1.89
N GLY A 539 -11.03 28.84 0.81
CA GLY A 539 -10.30 30.10 0.91
C GLY A 539 -11.21 31.19 1.47
N PRO A 540 -10.69 32.15 2.28
CA PRO A 540 -11.48 33.23 2.84
C PRO A 540 -11.84 34.26 1.74
N GLY A 541 -13.00 34.06 1.10
CA GLY A 541 -13.54 34.96 0.08
C GLY A 541 -14.61 34.27 -0.76
N GLY A 542 -15.90 34.46 -0.41
CA GLY A 542 -16.99 33.63 -0.93
C GLY A 542 -18.38 34.27 -0.95
N GLU A 543 -18.49 35.61 -0.93
CA GLU A 543 -19.77 36.32 -1.08
C GLU A 543 -20.32 36.21 -2.51
N ARG A 544 -20.79 35.02 -2.94
CA ARG A 544 -21.42 34.82 -4.26
C ARG A 544 -22.26 33.54 -4.43
N PHE A 545 -23.03 33.15 -3.41
CA PHE A 545 -24.16 32.21 -3.58
C PHE A 545 -25.42 32.72 -2.89
N ARG A 546 -25.91 33.85 -3.39
CA ARG A 546 -27.25 34.39 -3.11
C ARG A 546 -27.84 34.86 -4.43
N ASP A 547 -28.50 33.94 -5.13
CA ASP A 547 -29.57 34.13 -6.12
C ASP A 547 -29.89 32.80 -6.81
N GLY A 548 -31.15 32.60 -7.24
CA GLY A 548 -31.50 31.57 -8.25
C GLY A 548 -32.00 30.20 -7.78
N LEU A 549 -33.07 30.13 -6.98
CA LEU A 549 -33.93 28.92 -6.88
C LEU A 549 -35.41 29.31 -6.68
N PRO A 550 -36.33 29.08 -7.64
CA PRO A 550 -37.71 29.53 -7.54
C PRO A 550 -38.65 28.57 -6.79
N GLY A 551 -39.55 29.13 -5.97
CA GLY A 551 -40.90 28.61 -5.75
C GLY A 551 -41.08 27.30 -4.97
N LEU A 552 -41.19 27.38 -3.64
CA LEU A 552 -41.91 26.40 -2.81
C LEU A 552 -42.84 27.14 -1.83
N PRO A 553 -44.14 26.82 -1.71
CA PRO A 553 -45.06 27.56 -0.85
C PRO A 553 -45.11 27.03 0.59
N GLY A 554 -45.16 27.97 1.55
CA GLY A 554 -45.91 27.83 2.80
C GLY A 554 -45.40 26.86 3.88
N LEU A 555 -44.65 27.39 4.85
CA LEU A 555 -44.65 26.90 6.24
C LEU A 555 -44.83 28.09 7.21
N PRO A 556 -45.53 27.94 8.35
CA PRO A 556 -45.87 29.07 9.23
C PRO A 556 -44.67 29.62 10.02
N GLY A 557 -44.68 30.93 10.30
CA GLY A 557 -43.64 31.60 11.09
C GLY A 557 -43.86 31.56 12.60
N GLY A 558 -42.76 31.65 13.36
CA GLY A 558 -42.79 31.93 14.81
C GLY A 558 -42.67 33.44 15.11
N PRO A 559 -43.01 33.90 16.32
CA PRO A 559 -43.10 35.34 16.63
C PRO A 559 -41.75 36.05 16.74
N GLY A 560 -41.73 37.36 16.48
CA GLY A 560 -40.51 38.18 16.49
C GLY A 560 -40.38 39.15 17.68
N GLY A 561 -39.24 39.84 17.74
CA GLY A 561 -38.95 40.92 18.69
C GLY A 561 -37.52 41.45 18.47
N GLY A 562 -37.37 42.69 18.02
CA GLY A 562 -36.08 43.42 17.91
C GLY A 562 -35.86 44.37 19.09
N PRO A 563 -35.11 45.48 18.95
CA PRO A 563 -34.24 45.95 17.86
C PRO A 563 -32.74 45.74 18.20
N GLY A 564 -31.71 46.10 17.41
CA GLY A 564 -31.62 46.83 16.13
C GLY A 564 -30.76 48.09 16.26
N GLY A 565 -29.58 48.12 15.63
CA GLY A 565 -28.73 49.34 15.57
C GLY A 565 -27.27 49.14 15.12
N GLY A 566 -26.79 50.06 14.27
CA GLY A 566 -25.40 50.50 14.18
C GLY A 566 -24.33 49.57 13.56
N THR A 567 -23.96 49.84 12.30
CA THR A 567 -22.58 49.60 11.84
C THR A 567 -21.65 50.69 12.37
N PRO A 568 -20.35 50.39 12.54
CA PRO A 568 -19.36 51.21 11.84
C PRO A 568 -18.23 50.40 11.19
N GLN A 569 -18.11 50.62 9.89
CA GLN A 569 -16.88 50.83 9.12
C GLN A 569 -15.55 50.74 9.89
N GLY A 570 -14.68 49.79 9.51
CA GLY A 570 -13.35 49.64 10.08
C GLY A 570 -12.31 50.61 9.51
N GLN A 571 -11.33 50.99 10.33
CA GLN A 571 -10.10 51.67 9.93
C GLN A 571 -8.92 51.07 10.71
N GLY A 572 -7.74 50.97 10.10
CA GLY A 572 -6.64 50.13 10.61
C GLY A 572 -5.75 50.78 11.66
N GLY A 573 -5.02 49.94 12.42
CA GLY A 573 -3.97 50.33 13.37
C GLY A 573 -3.00 49.16 13.62
N GLN A 574 -1.72 49.47 13.87
CA GLN A 574 -0.65 48.48 14.06
C GLN A 574 -0.28 48.29 15.54
N GLY A 575 0.20 47.09 15.88
CA GLY A 575 1.10 46.86 17.01
C GLY A 575 0.45 46.50 18.36
N GLY A 576 1.22 45.83 19.22
CA GLY A 576 0.84 45.59 20.62
C GLY A 576 0.89 44.13 21.10
N MET A 577 2.09 43.59 21.33
CA MET A 577 2.36 42.77 22.53
C MET A 577 2.57 43.75 23.71
N PRO A 578 2.42 43.37 25.02
CA PRO A 578 2.66 42.02 25.56
C PRO A 578 1.72 41.55 26.71
N GLN A 579 2.02 40.34 27.21
CA GLN A 579 1.96 39.83 28.61
C GLN A 579 0.97 40.41 29.65
N GLY A 580 0.28 39.51 30.36
CA GLY A 580 -0.37 39.84 31.65
C GLY A 580 -1.06 38.65 32.35
N PHE A 581 -0.31 37.85 33.12
CA PHE A 581 -0.89 37.03 34.20
C PHE A 581 -1.03 37.88 35.46
N PRO A 582 -1.98 37.56 36.36
CA PRO A 582 -1.54 37.00 37.65
C PRO A 582 -2.38 35.80 38.15
N GLN A 583 -1.76 34.99 39.00
CA GLN A 583 -2.42 34.07 39.94
C GLN A 583 -2.45 34.74 41.33
N GLY A 584 -3.38 34.37 42.23
CA GLY A 584 -3.32 34.83 43.64
C GLY A 584 -4.48 34.38 44.54
N ALA A 585 -4.13 33.69 45.63
CA ALA A 585 -4.97 33.07 46.68
C ALA A 585 -6.07 33.91 47.38
N GLY A 586 -6.97 33.22 48.13
CA GLY A 586 -7.82 33.79 49.20
C GLY A 586 -7.09 33.82 50.57
N PRO A 587 -7.72 33.55 51.75
CA PRO A 587 -9.14 33.21 52.04
C PRO A 587 -9.78 33.93 53.29
N GLY A 588 -11.05 33.64 53.60
CA GLY A 588 -11.55 33.57 55.01
C GLY A 588 -12.60 34.59 55.55
N SER A 589 -13.76 34.03 55.95
CA SER A 589 -14.79 34.34 57.00
C SER A 589 -14.60 35.48 58.05
N PRO A 590 -15.63 35.91 58.87
CA PRO A 590 -16.86 35.17 59.26
C PRO A 590 -18.22 35.93 59.51
N GLY A 591 -19.34 35.19 59.41
CA GLY A 591 -20.33 34.96 60.49
C GLY A 591 -21.35 36.03 60.99
N GLN A 592 -22.66 35.71 60.92
CA GLN A 592 -23.68 36.01 61.95
C GLN A 592 -24.86 35.01 61.89
N ALA A 593 -25.77 34.94 62.89
CA ALA A 593 -26.69 33.80 63.08
C ALA A 593 -28.00 34.08 63.87
N GLY A 594 -28.94 33.10 63.83
CA GLY A 594 -30.21 33.03 64.60
C GLY A 594 -31.45 33.50 63.82
N GLY A 595 -32.67 32.95 63.95
CA GLY A 595 -33.28 31.79 64.65
C GLY A 595 -34.73 31.65 64.13
N ALA A 596 -35.70 30.86 64.59
CA ALA A 596 -35.86 29.65 65.40
C ALA A 596 -37.39 29.48 65.69
N GLY A 597 -38.01 28.33 65.39
CA GLY A 597 -39.41 27.97 65.76
C GLY A 597 -40.54 28.45 64.81
N ALA A 598 -41.79 27.92 64.87
CA ALA A 598 -42.31 26.68 65.49
C ALA A 598 -43.77 26.33 65.02
N ALA A 599 -44.16 25.06 65.24
CA ALA A 599 -45.53 24.51 65.43
C ALA A 599 -46.55 24.33 64.26
N ALA A 600 -47.14 23.11 64.25
CA ALA A 600 -48.49 22.63 63.83
C ALA A 600 -49.21 23.14 62.54
N GLY A 601 -49.98 22.34 61.80
CA GLY A 601 -50.26 20.90 61.89
C GLY A 601 -51.75 20.52 61.69
N ARG A 602 -52.07 19.60 60.77
CA ARG A 602 -53.36 18.86 60.71
C ARG A 602 -53.26 17.57 59.88
N SER A 603 -54.20 16.64 60.10
CA SER A 603 -54.14 15.23 59.72
C SER A 603 -55.10 14.84 58.59
N GLY A 604 -54.74 13.83 57.78
CA GLY A 604 -55.63 13.19 56.80
C GLY A 604 -55.27 11.72 56.54
N THR A 605 -56.16 10.82 56.91
CA THR A 605 -56.12 9.36 56.66
C THR A 605 -56.11 9.02 55.16
N GLY A 606 -55.63 7.87 54.69
CA GLY A 606 -55.08 6.68 55.38
C GLY A 606 -55.30 5.40 54.55
N GLY A 607 -54.83 4.25 55.04
CA GLY A 607 -55.12 2.92 54.45
C GLY A 607 -54.01 2.35 53.55
N GLY A 608 -53.44 1.21 53.96
CA GLY A 608 -52.50 0.42 53.15
C GLY A 608 -53.12 -0.92 52.74
N GLY A 609 -52.78 -1.40 51.54
CA GLY A 609 -53.10 -2.73 51.02
C GLY A 609 -51.84 -3.58 50.85
N ARG A 610 -51.96 -4.90 50.97
CA ARG A 610 -50.80 -5.82 51.06
C ARG A 610 -51.00 -7.04 50.14
N ALA A 611 -49.88 -7.63 49.73
CA ALA A 611 -49.74 -8.92 49.04
C ALA A 611 -50.23 -9.00 47.58
N GLY A 612 -49.57 -9.87 46.82
CA GLY A 612 -49.58 -9.98 45.36
C GLY A 612 -48.18 -10.35 44.89
#